data_AF-A0A0B2BQT0-F1
#
_entry.id   AF-A0A0B2BQT0-F1
#
_cell.length_a   1.000
_cell.length_b   1.000
_cell.length_c   1.000
_cell.angle_alpha   90.00
_cell.angle_beta   90.00
_cell.angle_gamma   90.00
#
_symmetry.space_group_name_H-M   'P 1'
#
loop_
_entity.id
_entity.type
_entity.pdbx_description
1 polymer ?
#
loop_
_entity_poly.entity_id
_entity_poly.type
_entity_poly.pdbx_seq_one_letter_code
_entity_poly.pdbx_strand_id
1 'polypeptide(L)' 'MTILEAAESGDRLALLAAMRGRLAGAIDDPATPPYALSSLCKELLALDRECRAESEPALPSLQAVRTFDPEAI' A
#
# COMPACT_ATOMS: atom_id res chain seq x y z
N MET A 1 0.41 7.12 -17.84
CA MET A 1 -0.65 6.18 -17.43
C MET A 1 -1.58 6.89 -16.47
N THR A 2 -2.88 6.85 -16.74
CA THR A 2 -3.92 7.46 -15.90
C THR A 2 -4.32 6.51 -14.75
N ILE A 3 -5.06 7.02 -13.77
CA ILE A 3 -5.61 6.18 -12.68
C ILE A 3 -6.54 5.10 -13.23
N LEU A 4 -7.36 5.45 -14.23
CA LEU A 4 -8.30 4.52 -14.85
C LEU A 4 -7.56 3.37 -15.54
N GLU A 5 -6.57 3.70 -16.38
CA GLU A 5 -5.75 2.70 -17.08
C GLU A 5 -5.03 1.76 -16.08
N ALA A 6 -4.57 2.31 -14.95
CA ALA A 6 -3.92 1.54 -13.91
C ALA A 6 -4.89 0.62 -13.13
N ALA A 7 -6.12 1.09 -12.90
CA ALA A 7 -7.16 0.30 -12.25
C ALA A 7 -7.63 -0.86 -13.16
N GLU A 8 -7.76 -0.59 -14.46
CA GLU A 8 -8.19 -1.59 -15.45
C GLU A 8 -7.13 -2.67 -15.68
N SER A 9 -5.83 -2.34 -15.58
CA SER A 9 -4.75 -3.31 -15.75
C SER A 9 -4.61 -4.30 -14.59
N GLY A 10 -5.18 -3.97 -13.42
CA GLY A 10 -5.00 -4.73 -12.19
C GLY A 10 -3.60 -4.64 -11.58
N ASP A 11 -2.70 -3.83 -12.17
CA ASP A 11 -1.36 -3.60 -11.64
C ASP A 11 -1.42 -2.60 -10.47
N ARG A 12 -1.35 -3.14 -9.26
CA ARG A 12 -1.45 -2.38 -8.01
C ARG A 12 -0.29 -1.40 -7.82
N LEU A 13 0.91 -1.70 -8.30
CA LEU A 13 2.05 -0.78 -8.24
C LEU A 13 1.86 0.38 -9.21
N ALA A 14 1.33 0.09 -10.39
CA ALA A 14 1.02 1.09 -11.39
C ALA A 14 -0.14 2.00 -10.92
N LEU A 15 -1.14 1.44 -10.23
CA LEU A 15 -2.22 2.19 -9.58
C LEU A 15 -1.70 3.09 -8.47
N LEU A 16 -0.78 2.60 -7.63
CA LEU A 16 -0.13 3.37 -6.58
C LEU A 16 0.66 4.56 -7.16
N ALA A 17 1.42 4.33 -8.24
CA ALA A 17 2.15 5.39 -8.92
C ALA A 17 1.21 6.48 -9.48
N ALA A 18 0.10 6.08 -10.13
CA ALA A 18 -0.89 7.01 -10.65
C ALA A 18 -1.58 7.83 -9.55
N MET A 19 -1.94 7.18 -8.43
CA MET A 19 -2.53 7.85 -7.26
C MET A 19 -1.58 8.86 -6.60
N ARG A 20 -0.26 8.56 -6.54
CA ARG A 20 0.76 9.51 -6.07
C ARG A 20 0.85 10.76 -6.95
N GLY A 21 0.75 10.58 -8.27
CA GLY A 21 0.68 11.71 -9.21
C GLY A 21 -0.54 12.59 -8.97
N ARG A 22 -1.71 11.97 -8.70
CA ARG A 22 -2.93 12.71 -8.37
C ARG A 22 -2.83 13.47 -7.04
N LEU A 23 -2.22 12.87 -6.02
CA LEU A 23 -1.97 13.53 -4.74
C LEU A 23 -1.09 14.77 -4.93
N ALA A 24 0.01 14.65 -5.67
CA ALA A 24 0.90 15.79 -5.94
C ALA A 24 0.13 16.94 -6.60
N GLY A 25 -0.64 16.66 -7.66
CA GLY A 25 -1.47 17.68 -8.30
C GLY A 25 -2.56 18.26 -7.39
N ALA A 26 -3.09 17.49 -6.44
CA ALA A 26 -4.07 17.97 -5.48
C ALA A 26 -3.45 18.85 -4.37
N ILE A 27 -2.18 18.64 -4.04
CA ILE A 27 -1.43 19.49 -3.09
C ILE A 27 -1.15 20.86 -3.70
N ASP A 28 -0.79 20.89 -4.99
CA ASP A 28 -0.47 22.13 -5.70
C ASP A 28 -1.72 22.94 -6.11
N ASP A 29 -2.91 22.33 -6.05
CA ASP A 29 -4.18 22.97 -6.40
C ASP A 29 -4.84 23.61 -5.17
N PRO A 30 -4.87 24.95 -5.06
CA PRO A 30 -5.51 25.65 -3.94
C PRO A 30 -7.04 25.46 -3.89
N ALA A 31 -7.66 24.99 -4.98
CA ALA A 31 -9.08 24.65 -5.00
C ALA A 31 -9.38 23.28 -4.37
N THR A 32 -8.36 22.46 -4.08
CA THR A 32 -8.56 21.16 -3.44
C THR A 32 -8.97 21.36 -1.97
N PRO A 33 -10.17 20.87 -1.57
CA PRO A 33 -10.60 21.02 -0.19
C PRO A 33 -9.79 20.09 0.74
N PRO A 34 -9.49 20.51 1.99
CA PRO A 34 -8.69 19.72 2.93
C PRO A 34 -9.24 18.32 3.21
N TYR A 35 -10.57 18.16 3.18
CA TYR A 35 -11.22 16.87 3.37
C TYR A 35 -10.92 15.89 2.22
N ALA A 36 -10.99 16.36 0.96
CA ALA A 36 -10.67 15.53 -0.19
C ALA A 36 -9.20 15.10 -0.17
N LEU A 37 -8.30 16.03 0.19
CA LEU A 37 -6.88 15.72 0.38
C LEU A 37 -6.67 14.65 1.45
N SER A 38 -7.37 14.74 2.57
CA SER A 38 -7.31 13.73 3.64
C SER A 38 -7.82 12.36 3.19
N SER A 39 -8.93 12.30 2.43
CA SER A 39 -9.43 11.04 1.87
C SER A 39 -8.38 10.39 0.97
N LEU A 40 -7.81 11.18 0.06
CA LEU A 40 -6.85 10.70 -0.91
C LEU A 40 -5.57 10.17 -0.24
N CYS A 41 -5.09 10.83 0.81
CA CYS A 41 -3.97 10.34 1.61
C CYS A 41 -4.27 8.99 2.30
N LYS A 42 -5.49 8.79 2.80
CA LYS A 42 -5.89 7.53 3.46
C LYS A 42 -5.97 6.38 2.46
N GLU A 43 -6.57 6.62 1.30
CA GLU A 43 -6.67 5.63 0.21
C GLU A 43 -5.28 5.22 -0.28
N LEU A 44 -4.38 6.19 -0.46
CA LEU A 44 -3.00 5.92 -0.88
C LEU A 44 -2.22 5.12 0.17
N LEU A 45 -2.42 5.41 1.46
CA LEU A 45 -1.81 4.65 2.55
C LEU A 45 -2.32 3.21 2.62
N ALA A 46 -3.61 2.99 2.37
CA ALA A 46 -4.18 1.65 2.31
C ALA A 46 -3.57 0.86 1.14
N LEU A 47 -3.52 1.45 -0.05
CA LEU A 47 -2.96 0.81 -1.24
C LEU A 47 -1.46 0.48 -1.08
N ASP A 48 -0.67 1.38 -0.49
CA ASP A 48 0.76 1.12 -0.20
C ASP A 48 0.94 -0.08 0.74
N ARG A 49 0.10 -0.21 1.77
CA ARG A 49 0.12 -1.36 2.69
C ARG A 49 -0.22 -2.66 1.97
N GLU A 50 -1.23 -2.65 1.11
CA GLU A 50 -1.62 -3.82 0.32
C GLU A 50 -0.50 -4.25 -0.63
N CYS A 51 0.11 -3.32 -1.36
CA CYS A 51 1.23 -3.61 -2.25
C CYS A 51 2.43 -4.20 -1.47
N ARG A 52 2.71 -3.69 -0.27
CA ARG A 52 3.78 -4.22 0.58
C ARG A 52 3.48 -5.65 1.04
N ALA A 53 2.25 -5.92 1.47
CA ALA A 53 1.83 -7.25 1.91
C ALA A 53 1.93 -8.29 0.79
N GLU A 54 1.71 -7.90 -0.47
CA GLU A 54 1.91 -8.76 -1.64
C GLU A 54 3.40 -9.00 -1.95
N SER A 55 4.27 -8.03 -1.64
CA SER A 55 5.70 -8.09 -1.93
C SER A 55 6.53 -8.81 -0.86
N GLU A 56 6.06 -8.85 0.38
CA GLU A 56 6.78 -9.46 1.50
C GLU A 56 6.43 -10.95 1.59
N PRO A 57 7.41 -11.87 1.49
CA PRO A 57 7.14 -13.28 1.78
C PRO A 57 6.71 -13.37 3.24
N ALA A 58 5.54 -13.96 3.51
CA ALA A 58 5.04 -14.17 4.86
C ALA A 58 6.11 -14.87 5.70
N LEU A 59 6.81 -14.10 6.54
CA LEU A 59 7.78 -14.67 7.46
C LEU A 59 7.01 -15.65 8.36
N PRO A 60 7.52 -16.88 8.57
CA PRO A 60 6.90 -17.79 9.51
C PRO A 60 6.80 -17.07 10.86
N SER A 61 5.60 -17.07 11.44
CA SER A 61 5.33 -16.39 12.70
C SER A 61 6.39 -16.79 13.73
N LEU A 62 6.89 -15.82 14.52
CA LEU A 62 7.86 -16.07 15.60
C LEU A 62 7.38 -17.10 16.65
N GLN A 63 6.11 -17.49 16.60
CA GLN A 63 5.53 -18.57 17.39
C GLN A 63 5.98 -19.97 16.91
N ALA A 64 6.33 -20.14 15.63
CA ALA A 64 6.76 -21.43 15.08
C ALA A 64 8.20 -21.84 15.48
N VAL A 65 9.03 -20.88 15.92
CA VAL A 65 10.45 -21.12 16.26
C VAL A 65 10.63 -21.59 17.72
N ARG A 66 9.55 -21.67 18.51
CA ARG A 66 9.60 -21.99 19.95
C ARG A 66 9.21 -23.42 20.31
N THR A 67 9.36 -24.39 19.42
CA THR A 67 9.45 -25.79 19.86
C THR A 67 10.82 -26.00 20.47
N PHE A 68 10.96 -25.66 21.76
CA PHE A 68 12.04 -26.17 22.59
C PHE A 68 11.80 -27.67 22.74
N ASP A 69 12.71 -28.50 22.24
CA ASP A 69 12.67 -29.94 22.40
C ASP A 69 13.53 -30.31 23.63
N PRO A 70 12.92 -30.57 24.80
CA PRO A 70 13.65 -30.75 26.05
C PRO A 70 14.42 -32.08 26.12
N GLU A 71 14.23 -33.01 25.18
CA GLU A 71 14.85 -34.35 25.22
C GLU A 71 16.14 -34.49 24.41
N ALA A 72 16.69 -33.40 23.86
CA ALA A 72 17.89 -33.42 23.02
C ALA A 72 19.24 -33.32 23.77
N ILE A 73 19.33 -33.77 25.03
CA ILE A 73 20.60 -33.84 25.81
C ILE A 73 20.76 -35.23 26.43
#